data_AF-A0A2V8A3H5-F1
#
_entry.id   AF-A0A2V8A3H5-F1
#
_cell.length_a   1.000
_cell.length_b   1.000
_cell.length_c   1.000
_cell.angle_alpha   90.00
_cell.angle_beta   90.00
_cell.angle_gamma   90.00
#
_symmetry.space_group_name_H-M   'P 1'
#
loop_
_entity.id
_entity.type
_entity.pdbx_description
1 polymer ?
#
loop_
_entity_poly.entity_id
_entity_poly.type
_entity_poly.pdbx_seq_one_letter_code
_entity_poly.pdbx_strand_id
1 'polypeptide(L)'
;MAQPTTTICCSAAALIASIALAPAKVGRGPIPFFPVRTVWSLALNNQLRQPPAYDATRGYFAIDGDRLVAYDLVSGTQQWIVPAALTSAPAAGGGSIFFMQGDSLTALNDVDGSGAWTTS
;
A
#
# COMPACT_ATOMS: atom_id res chain seq x y z
N MET A 1 41.87 -44.57 -29.37
CA MET A 1 40.62 -44.61 -30.14
C MET A 1 39.47 -44.71 -29.15
N ALA A 2 38.59 -43.71 -29.15
CA ALA A 2 37.25 -43.63 -28.52
C ALA A 2 37.09 -43.80 -26.99
N GLN A 3 36.64 -42.72 -26.33
CA GLN A 3 35.88 -42.74 -25.05
C GLN A 3 34.40 -43.08 -25.31
N PRO A 4 33.64 -43.53 -24.29
CA PRO A 4 32.69 -42.61 -23.60
C PRO A 4 32.72 -42.81 -22.07
N THR A 5 32.90 -41.78 -21.24
CA THR A 5 31.93 -40.79 -20.74
C THR A 5 30.89 -41.34 -19.75
N THR A 6 31.07 -40.89 -18.49
CA THR A 6 30.11 -40.68 -17.38
C THR A 6 29.45 -41.87 -16.68
N THR A 7 29.73 -41.99 -15.37
CA THR A 7 28.74 -42.42 -14.38
C THR A 7 28.60 -41.30 -13.35
N ILE A 8 27.42 -40.69 -13.40
CA ILE A 8 26.90 -39.62 -12.55
C ILE A 8 26.40 -40.27 -11.25
N CYS A 9 26.62 -39.61 -10.11
CA CYS A 9 25.60 -39.37 -9.07
C CYS A 9 26.28 -39.14 -7.72
N CYS A 10 26.46 -37.88 -7.33
CA CYS A 10 26.44 -37.51 -5.93
C CYS A 10 25.76 -36.14 -5.80
N SER A 11 24.74 -36.11 -4.94
CA SER A 11 24.25 -34.93 -4.23
C SER A 11 23.20 -34.07 -4.95
N ALA A 12 22.01 -34.62 -5.14
CA ALA A 12 20.78 -33.83 -5.13
C ALA A 12 20.30 -33.71 -3.67
N ALA A 13 20.72 -32.67 -2.96
CA ALA A 13 20.09 -32.24 -1.72
C ALA A 13 19.34 -30.94 -2.01
N ALA A 14 18.10 -31.06 -2.49
CA ALA A 14 17.19 -29.92 -2.60
C ALA A 14 16.72 -29.55 -1.19
N LEU A 15 17.29 -28.49 -0.61
CA LEU A 15 16.75 -27.84 0.58
C LEU A 15 15.44 -27.16 0.19
N ILE A 16 14.31 -27.82 0.45
CA ILE A 16 13.00 -27.17 0.41
C ILE A 16 12.93 -26.30 1.66
N ALA A 17 13.29 -25.02 1.51
CA ALA A 17 13.04 -24.03 2.53
C ALA A 17 11.53 -23.82 2.65
N SER A 18 10.92 -24.45 3.65
CA SER A 18 9.54 -24.21 4.04
C SER A 18 9.38 -22.76 4.50
N ILE A 19 8.95 -21.87 3.61
CA ILE A 19 8.44 -20.56 4.01
C ILE A 19 7.08 -20.82 4.66
N ALA A 20 7.08 -20.94 5.98
CA ALA A 20 5.85 -20.90 6.75
C ALA A 20 5.26 -19.48 6.64
N LEU A 21 4.32 -19.30 5.72
CA LEU A 21 3.49 -18.11 5.68
C LEU A 21 2.57 -18.16 6.90
N ALA A 22 2.98 -17.52 8.00
CA ALA A 22 2.10 -17.38 9.16
C ALA A 22 0.85 -16.59 8.72
N PRO A 23 -0.38 -17.08 8.95
CA PRO A 23 -1.56 -16.29 8.65
C PRO A 23 -1.52 -15.03 9.51
N ALA A 24 -1.83 -13.88 8.91
CA ALA A 24 -1.95 -12.62 9.63
C ALA A 24 -2.85 -12.82 10.85
N LYS A 25 -2.38 -12.38 12.02
CA LYS A 25 -3.10 -12.49 13.28
C LYS A 25 -4.39 -11.67 13.17
N VAL A 26 -5.50 -12.33 12.86
CA VAL A 26 -6.83 -11.71 12.86
C VAL A 26 -7.12 -11.36 14.32
N GLY A 27 -6.88 -10.10 14.70
CA GLY A 27 -7.22 -9.59 16.01
C GLY A 27 -8.71 -9.78 16.22
N ARG A 28 -9.09 -10.65 17.16
CA ARG A 28 -10.48 -10.71 17.64
C ARG A 28 -10.73 -9.47 18.48
N GLY A 29 -11.08 -8.37 17.79
CA GLY A 29 -11.72 -7.22 18.43
C GLY A 29 -13.11 -7.62 18.95
N PRO A 30 -13.76 -6.73 19.74
CA PRO A 30 -15.14 -6.92 20.18
C PRO A 30 -16.05 -7.21 18.97
N ILE A 31 -16.97 -8.15 19.12
CA ILE A 31 -17.97 -8.43 18.08
C ILE A 31 -18.78 -7.14 17.90
N PRO A 32 -18.81 -6.54 16.69
CA PRO A 32 -19.55 -5.30 16.49
C PRO A 32 -21.05 -5.55 16.72
N PHE A 33 -21.73 -4.59 17.34
CA PHE A 33 -23.19 -4.64 17.57
C PHE A 33 -24.01 -4.63 16.27
N PHE A 34 -23.37 -4.34 15.13
CA PHE A 34 -23.96 -4.42 13.79
C PHE A 34 -23.15 -5.44 12.96
N PRO A 35 -23.81 -6.25 12.12
CA PRO A 35 -23.10 -7.18 11.25
C PRO A 35 -22.29 -6.40 10.21
N VAL A 36 -21.00 -6.21 10.49
CA VAL A 36 -20.05 -5.73 9.48
C VAL A 36 -19.62 -6.91 8.64
N ARG A 37 -19.71 -6.75 7.32
CA ARG A 37 -19.08 -7.64 6.36
C ARG A 37 -17.98 -6.90 5.63
N THR A 38 -16.86 -7.57 5.39
CA THR A 38 -15.84 -7.08 4.48
C THR A 38 -16.39 -7.13 3.05
N VAL A 39 -16.51 -5.98 2.39
CA VAL A 39 -16.93 -5.92 0.98
C VAL A 39 -15.76 -6.27 0.06
N TRP A 40 -14.58 -5.77 0.37
CA TRP A 40 -13.34 -6.08 -0.32
C TRP A 40 -12.15 -5.92 0.64
N SER A 41 -11.02 -6.49 0.25
CA SER A 41 -9.72 -6.32 0.93
C SER A 41 -8.66 -6.04 -0.12
N LEU A 42 -7.80 -5.06 0.15
CA LEU A 42 -6.72 -4.65 -0.75
C LEU A 42 -5.38 -4.84 -0.05
N ALA A 43 -4.48 -5.63 -0.66
CA ALA A 43 -3.09 -5.67 -0.25
C ALA A 43 -2.32 -4.53 -0.92
N LEU A 44 -1.90 -3.52 -0.15
CA LEU A 44 -1.11 -2.40 -0.66
C LEU A 44 0.28 -2.82 -1.17
N ASN A 45 0.79 -3.96 -0.69
CA ASN A 45 2.13 -4.48 -0.99
C ASN A 45 3.26 -3.46 -0.76
N ASN A 46 3.02 -2.46 0.07
CA ASN A 46 3.93 -1.40 0.50
C ASN A 46 3.59 -1.06 1.95
N GLN A 47 4.56 -0.58 2.74
CA GLN A 47 4.25 -0.08 4.08
C GLN A 47 3.51 1.25 3.99
N LEU A 48 2.63 1.48 4.96
CA LEU A 48 2.06 2.80 5.20
C LEU A 48 3.04 3.65 6.01
N ARG A 49 3.31 4.86 5.51
CA ARG A 49 4.20 5.84 6.15
C ARG A 49 3.46 6.76 7.11
N GLN A 50 2.19 6.99 6.84
CA GLN A 50 1.30 7.83 7.63
C GLN A 50 -0.06 7.13 7.76
N PRO A 51 -0.86 7.44 8.80
CA PRO A 51 -2.27 7.06 8.82
C PRO A 51 -2.97 7.50 7.52
N PRO A 52 -3.85 6.68 6.93
CA PRO A 52 -4.56 7.05 5.72
C PRO A 52 -5.60 8.13 6.01
N ALA A 53 -5.98 8.87 4.97
CA ALA A 53 -7.14 9.75 4.96
C ALA A 53 -8.15 9.28 3.92
N TYR A 54 -9.38 9.79 3.98
CA TYR A 54 -10.39 9.48 3.00
C TYR A 54 -11.44 10.57 2.91
N ASP A 55 -12.10 10.67 1.76
CA ASP A 55 -13.35 11.39 1.57
C ASP A 55 -14.52 10.40 1.40
N ALA A 56 -15.66 10.86 0.89
CA ALA A 56 -16.84 10.02 0.68
C ALA A 56 -16.63 8.86 -0.32
N THR A 57 -15.66 8.98 -1.23
CA THR A 57 -15.47 8.09 -2.38
C THR A 57 -14.05 7.55 -2.53
N ARG A 58 -13.03 8.23 -1.99
CA ARG A 58 -11.62 7.89 -2.19
C ARG A 58 -10.88 7.77 -0.86
N GLY A 59 -9.97 6.80 -0.79
CA GLY A 59 -8.98 6.66 0.27
C GLY A 59 -7.59 7.03 -0.23
N TYR A 60 -6.82 7.73 0.60
CA TYR A 60 -5.48 8.22 0.30
C TYR A 60 -4.47 7.60 1.25
N PHE A 61 -3.45 6.97 0.68
CA PHE A 61 -2.49 6.17 1.43
C PHE A 61 -1.07 6.64 1.11
N ALA A 62 -0.38 7.17 2.13
CA ALA A 62 1.05 7.46 2.02
C ALA A 62 1.81 6.14 2.13
N ILE A 63 2.46 5.73 1.04
CA ILE A 63 3.16 4.45 0.95
C ILE A 63 4.67 4.65 0.76
N ASP A 64 5.44 3.59 1.00
CA ASP A 64 6.89 3.58 0.75
C ASP A 64 7.29 4.07 -0.65
N GLY A 65 8.49 4.65 -0.71
CA GLY A 65 9.05 5.27 -1.92
C GLY A 65 8.55 6.69 -2.14
N ASP A 66 8.12 7.38 -1.07
CA ASP A 66 7.63 8.76 -1.07
C ASP A 66 6.52 8.97 -2.11
N ARG A 67 5.46 8.17 -1.98
CA ARG A 67 4.29 8.21 -2.87
C ARG A 67 2.99 8.35 -2.07
N LEU A 68 2.06 9.08 -2.65
CA LEU A 68 0.66 9.09 -2.24
C LEU A 68 -0.17 8.41 -3.32
N VAL A 69 -0.97 7.42 -2.93
CA VAL A 69 -1.87 6.69 -3.84
C VAL A 69 -3.31 6.87 -3.42
N ALA A 70 -4.19 7.08 -4.39
CA ALA A 70 -5.63 7.11 -4.18
C ALA A 70 -6.30 5.85 -4.70
N TYR A 71 -7.23 5.32 -3.91
CA TYR A 71 -8.11 4.22 -4.29
C TYR A 71 -9.56 4.65 -4.17
N ASP A 72 -10.39 4.20 -5.11
CA ASP A 72 -11.84 4.28 -4.99
C ASP A 72 -12.31 3.30 -3.90
N LEU A 73 -13.04 3.81 -2.90
CA LEU A 73 -13.47 3.02 -1.74
C LEU A 73 -14.64 2.07 -2.06
N VAL A 74 -15.36 2.30 -3.16
CA VAL A 74 -16.48 1.44 -3.56
C VAL A 74 -15.94 0.16 -4.21
N SER A 75 -15.01 0.31 -5.13
CA SER A 75 -14.47 -0.76 -5.97
C SER A 75 -13.12 -1.30 -5.51
N GLY A 76 -12.38 -0.56 -4.68
CA GLY A 76 -11.00 -0.89 -4.30
C GLY A 76 -9.98 -0.66 -5.42
N THR A 77 -10.34 0.06 -6.48
CA THR A 77 -9.47 0.27 -7.65
C THR A 77 -8.55 1.48 -7.46
N GLN A 78 -7.31 1.37 -7.91
CA GLN A 78 -6.37 2.50 -7.90
C GLN A 78 -6.83 3.57 -8.89
N GLN A 79 -6.96 4.80 -8.42
CA GLN A 79 -7.33 5.95 -9.25
C GLN A 79 -6.10 6.66 -9.79
N TRP A 80 -5.15 6.97 -8.92
CA TRP A 80 -3.90 7.63 -9.28
C TRP A 80 -2.82 7.38 -8.22
N ILE A 81 -1.57 7.66 -8.59
CA ILE A 81 -0.41 7.64 -7.70
C ILE A 81 0.53 8.77 -8.10
N VAL A 82 1.02 9.52 -7.11
CA VAL A 82 1.93 10.65 -7.32
C VAL A 82 3.11 10.61 -6.34
N PRO A 83 4.26 11.20 -6.69
CA PRO A 83 5.34 11.43 -5.74
C PRO A 83 4.89 12.42 -4.65
N ALA A 84 5.01 12.03 -3.39
CA ALA A 84 4.71 12.88 -2.24
C ALA A 84 5.38 12.31 -0.96
N ALA A 85 6.32 13.07 -0.39
CA ALA A 85 7.07 12.67 0.80
C ALA A 85 6.40 13.23 2.07
N LEU A 86 5.29 12.62 2.49
CA LEU A 86 4.48 13.12 3.60
C LEU A 86 5.20 12.98 4.95
N THR A 87 5.40 14.10 5.64
CA THR A 87 5.89 14.16 7.02
C THR A 87 4.75 14.19 8.05
N SER A 88 3.50 14.26 7.59
CA SER A 88 2.28 14.25 8.42
C SER A 88 1.18 13.41 7.80
N ALA A 89 0.18 13.02 8.60
CA ALA A 89 -1.03 12.40 8.09
C ALA A 89 -1.76 13.36 7.12
N PRO A 90 -2.21 12.89 5.95
CA PRO A 90 -3.01 13.72 5.06
C PRO A 90 -4.37 14.06 5.67
N ALA A 91 -4.96 15.15 5.21
CA ALA A 91 -6.35 15.50 5.45
C ALA A 91 -7.04 15.72 4.10
N ALA A 92 -8.23 15.14 3.91
CA ALA A 92 -8.98 15.24 2.66
C ALA A 92 -10.31 15.97 2.86
N GLY A 93 -10.66 16.84 1.92
CA GLY A 93 -11.93 17.57 1.93
C GLY A 93 -11.97 18.67 0.89
N GLY A 94 -13.18 19.03 0.44
CA GLY A 94 -13.38 20.15 -0.49
C GLY A 94 -12.69 20.00 -1.85
N GLY A 95 -12.49 18.76 -2.34
CA GLY A 95 -11.79 18.50 -3.60
C GLY A 95 -10.27 18.56 -3.48
N SER A 96 -9.72 18.54 -2.26
CA SER A 96 -8.28 18.65 -2.03
C SER A 96 -7.77 17.73 -0.93
N ILE A 97 -6.46 17.47 -0.99
CA ILE A 97 -5.71 16.69 -0.02
C ILE A 97 -4.57 17.55 0.50
N PHE A 98 -4.51 17.73 1.81
CA PHE A 98 -3.55 18.58 2.49
C PHE A 98 -2.57 17.74 3.29
N PHE A 99 -1.28 18.07 3.24
CA PHE A 99 -0.26 17.42 4.05
C PHE A 99 1.01 18.27 4.15
N MET A 100 1.78 18.04 5.20
CA MET A 100 3.15 18.54 5.33
C MET A 100 4.12 17.70 4.50
N GLN A 101 5.03 18.39 3.80
CA GLN A 101 6.21 17.83 3.15
C GLN A 101 7.42 18.68 3.54
N GLY A 102 8.24 18.16 4.46
CA GLY A 102 9.24 18.97 5.14
C GLY A 102 8.57 20.07 5.96
N ASP A 103 8.97 21.31 5.73
CA ASP A 103 8.43 22.51 6.40
C ASP A 103 7.29 23.17 5.60
N SER A 104 6.86 22.59 4.47
CA SER A 104 5.82 23.16 3.62
C SER A 104 4.49 22.43 3.75
N LEU A 105 3.39 23.18 3.76
CA LEU A 105 2.04 22.67 3.59
C LEU A 105 1.71 22.62 2.10
N THR A 106 1.36 21.42 1.61
CA THR A 106 1.03 21.15 0.23
C THR A 106 -0.43 20.75 0.11
N ALA A 107 -1.08 21.20 -0.96
CA ALA A 107 -2.41 20.77 -1.38
C ALA A 107 -2.36 20.12 -2.76
N LEU A 108 -3.00 18.97 -2.91
CA LEU A 108 -3.23 18.30 -4.20
C LEU A 108 -4.73 18.27 -4.51
N ASN A 109 -5.09 18.26 -5.79
CA ASN A 109 -6.45 17.97 -6.26
C ASN A 109 -6.77 16.49 -6.03
N ASP A 110 -7.96 16.21 -5.51
CA ASP A 110 -8.38 14.85 -5.16
C ASP A 110 -8.67 13.95 -6.38
N VAL A 111 -9.08 14.55 -7.49
CA VAL A 111 -9.49 13.86 -8.72
C VAL A 111 -8.32 13.16 -9.39
N ASP A 112 -7.16 13.82 -9.47
CA ASP A 112 -6.02 13.36 -10.28
C ASP A 112 -4.67 13.41 -9.54
N GLY A 113 -4.63 13.90 -8.29
CA GLY A 113 -3.41 14.05 -7.50
C GLY A 113 -2.51 15.19 -7.96
N SER A 114 -2.95 16.04 -8.90
CA SER A 114 -2.16 17.18 -9.37
C SER A 114 -1.97 18.23 -8.28
N GLY A 115 -0.84 18.96 -8.31
CA GLY A 115 -0.56 20.02 -7.35
C GLY A 115 -1.53 21.20 -7.47
N ALA A 116 -2.19 21.55 -6.36
CA ALA A 116 -3.02 22.75 -6.28
C ALA A 116 -2.21 23.96 -5.81
N TRP A 117 -1.47 23.82 -4.71
CA TRP A 117 -0.56 24.84 -4.18
C TRP A 117 0.39 24.28 -3.12
N THR A 118 1.44 25.04 -2.81
CA THR A 118 2.36 24.79 -1.69
C THR A 118 2.72 26.11 -1.00
N THR A 119 2.80 26.11 0.33
CA THR A 119 3.21 27.27 1.14
C THR A 119 4.14 26.84 2.28
N SER A 120 5.02 27.73 2.74
CA SER A 120 6.07 27.48 3.75
C SER A 120 6.12 28.63 4.76
#